data_AF-A0A1C7DHI7-F1
#
_entry.id   AF-A0A1C7DHI7-F1
#
_cell.length_a   1.000
_cell.length_b   1.000
_cell.length_c   1.000
_cell.angle_alpha   90.00
_cell.angle_beta   90.00
_cell.angle_gamma   90.00
#
_symmetry.space_group_name_H-M   'P 1'
#
loop_
_entity.id
_entity.type
_entity.pdbx_description
1 polymer ?
#
loop_
_entity_poly.entity_id
_entity_poly.type
_entity_poly.pdbx_seq_one_letter_code
_entity_poly.pdbx_strand_id
1 'polypeptide(L)'
;MYKIFMLLYGLSAILLIAAFYGMNYFNAPVKNDDFWGGNGHLAFFIPVVLMPFILYFLYGTIELSMRIADRWLSQKKIVFGISLSLAYILATSLWTIRVADRFRMYIVDTKDAYNKPAQFPMFNVFSNHLFFNPFTFILVVLVCFVVGAVWSLARKTTRKM
;
A
#
# COMPACT_ATOMS: atom_id res chain seq x y z
N MET A 1 3.17 6.98 23.85
CA MET A 1 1.81 7.31 23.37
C MET A 1 0.84 6.97 24.48
N TYR A 2 -0.25 7.74 24.61
CA TYR A 2 -1.31 7.40 25.56
C TYR A 2 -1.86 6.00 25.26
N LYS A 3 -2.22 5.23 26.29
CA LYS A 3 -2.68 3.84 26.16
C LYS A 3 -3.85 3.72 25.17
N ILE A 4 -4.77 4.68 25.21
CA ILE A 4 -5.92 4.78 24.30
C ILE A 4 -5.46 4.92 22.84
N PHE A 5 -4.44 5.75 22.58
CA PHE A 5 -3.90 5.92 21.23
C PHE A 5 -3.32 4.62 20.69
N MET A 6 -2.56 3.88 21.50
CA MET A 6 -1.99 2.59 21.09
C MET A 6 -3.07 1.55 20.80
N LEU A 7 -4.16 1.55 21.59
CA LEU A 7 -5.30 0.68 21.37
C LEU A 7 -6.01 1.02 20.03
N LEU A 8 -6.30 2.30 19.78
CA LEU A 8 -6.92 2.75 18.53
C LEU A 8 -6.02 2.46 17.32
N TYR A 9 -4.70 2.59 17.49
CA TYR A 9 -3.73 2.25 16.45
C TYR A 9 -3.75 0.75 16.14
N GLY A 10 -3.76 -0.08 17.18
CA GLY A 10 -3.88 -1.53 17.05
C GLY A 10 -5.17 -1.94 16.33
N LEU A 11 -6.31 -1.37 16.72
CA LEU A 11 -7.58 -1.60 16.04
C LEU A 11 -7.53 -1.16 14.56
N SER A 12 -6.96 0.01 14.29
CA SER A 12 -6.82 0.52 12.92
C SER A 12 -5.93 -0.39 12.07
N ALA A 13 -4.83 -0.90 12.64
CA ALA A 13 -3.94 -1.85 11.97
C ALA A 13 -4.66 -3.17 11.63
N ILE A 14 -5.41 -3.74 12.58
CA ILE A 14 -6.19 -4.97 12.35
C ILE A 14 -7.23 -4.74 11.25
N LEU A 15 -7.97 -3.62 11.31
CA LEU A 15 -8.96 -3.27 10.31
C LEU A 15 -8.33 -3.09 8.92
N LEU A 16 -7.16 -2.46 8.81
CA LEU A 16 -6.48 -2.31 7.52
C LEU A 16 -5.97 -3.65 6.98
N ILE A 17 -5.42 -4.52 7.82
CA ILE A 17 -4.99 -5.87 7.38
C ILE A 17 -6.20 -6.64 6.85
N ALA A 18 -7.31 -6.64 7.60
CA ALA A 18 -8.57 -7.27 7.17
C ALA A 18 -9.10 -6.64 5.87
N ALA A 19 -8.99 -5.32 5.71
CA ALA A 19 -9.40 -4.62 4.49
C ALA A 19 -8.55 -5.01 3.29
N PHE A 20 -7.22 -5.03 3.42
CA PHE A 20 -6.32 -5.46 2.34
C PHE A 20 -6.59 -6.91 1.94
N TYR A 21 -6.82 -7.79 2.91
CA TYR A 21 -7.17 -9.19 2.66
C TYR A 21 -8.54 -9.32 1.98
N GLY A 22 -9.56 -8.63 2.49
CA GLY A 22 -10.91 -8.62 1.92
C GLY A 22 -10.92 -8.06 0.50
N MET A 23 -10.25 -6.93 0.26
CA MET A 23 -10.08 -6.37 -1.08
C MET A 23 -9.32 -7.31 -2.01
N ASN A 24 -8.32 -8.05 -1.52
CA ASN A 24 -7.65 -9.07 -2.32
C ASN A 24 -8.64 -10.18 -2.73
N TYR A 25 -9.40 -10.69 -1.76
CA TYR A 25 -10.36 -11.77 -1.95
C TYR A 25 -11.49 -11.38 -2.91
N PHE A 26 -12.10 -10.21 -2.74
CA PHE A 26 -13.18 -9.72 -3.61
C PHE A 26 -12.71 -9.37 -5.02
N ASN A 27 -11.40 -9.17 -5.23
CA ASN A 27 -10.81 -8.89 -6.54
C ASN A 27 -9.98 -10.07 -7.09
N ALA A 28 -10.08 -11.25 -6.47
CA ALA A 28 -9.48 -12.47 -6.98
C ALA A 28 -9.96 -12.67 -8.44
N PRO A 29 -9.07 -13.05 -9.37
CA PRO A 29 -9.34 -12.97 -10.80
C PRO A 29 -10.61 -13.76 -11.12
N VAL A 30 -11.67 -13.03 -11.45
CA VAL A 30 -12.91 -13.65 -11.92
C VAL A 30 -12.55 -14.41 -13.19
N LYS A 31 -12.82 -15.71 -13.21
CA LYS A 31 -12.63 -16.51 -14.43
C LYS A 31 -13.43 -15.86 -15.56
N ASN A 32 -12.85 -15.92 -16.74
CA ASN A 32 -13.09 -15.07 -17.92
C ASN A 32 -14.51 -15.15 -18.51
N ASP A 33 -15.41 -15.92 -17.90
CA ASP A 33 -16.61 -16.46 -18.56
C ASP A 33 -17.85 -15.60 -18.28
N ASP A 34 -17.88 -14.81 -17.20
CA ASP A 34 -19.11 -14.12 -16.74
C ASP A 34 -19.03 -12.58 -16.61
N PHE A 35 -17.88 -11.94 -16.89
CA PHE A 35 -17.73 -10.51 -16.59
C PHE A 35 -18.20 -9.58 -17.73
N TRP A 36 -19.46 -9.15 -17.66
CA TRP A 36 -20.14 -8.24 -18.59
C TRP A 36 -20.11 -6.75 -18.16
N GLY A 37 -19.02 -6.30 -17.53
CA GLY A 37 -18.81 -4.86 -17.26
C GLY A 37 -19.88 -4.22 -16.36
N GLY A 38 -19.87 -4.52 -15.06
CA GLY A 38 -20.67 -3.80 -14.07
C GLY A 38 -19.88 -2.72 -13.32
N ASN A 39 -20.45 -1.51 -13.20
CA ASN A 39 -19.91 -0.35 -12.45
C ASN A 39 -19.97 -0.50 -10.91
N GLY A 40 -19.80 -1.71 -10.37
CA GLY A 40 -20.01 -2.01 -8.96
C GLY A 40 -18.76 -2.56 -8.28
N HIS A 41 -17.70 -1.75 -8.21
CA HIS A 41 -16.43 -2.21 -7.64
C HIS A 41 -16.47 -2.15 -6.10
N LEU A 42 -17.17 -3.10 -5.47
CA LEU A 42 -17.41 -3.12 -4.02
C LEU A 42 -16.13 -2.96 -3.19
N ALA A 43 -15.01 -3.49 -3.69
CA ALA A 43 -13.70 -3.37 -3.03
C ALA A 43 -13.20 -1.93 -2.88
N PHE A 44 -13.61 -0.99 -3.74
CA PHE A 44 -13.23 0.43 -3.60
C PHE A 44 -14.06 1.19 -2.56
N PHE A 45 -15.23 0.65 -2.18
CA PHE A 45 -16.02 1.23 -1.11
C PHE A 45 -15.34 1.00 0.26
N ILE A 46 -14.62 -0.12 0.40
CA ILE A 46 -13.87 -0.49 1.62
C ILE A 46 -12.90 0.62 2.08
N PRO A 47 -11.96 1.12 1.26
CA PRO A 47 -11.04 2.18 1.69
C PRO A 47 -11.74 3.52 1.98
N VAL A 48 -12.87 3.81 1.33
CA VAL A 48 -13.65 5.04 1.61
C VAL A 48 -14.26 4.98 3.01
N VAL A 49 -14.95 3.88 3.34
CA VAL A 49 -15.54 3.69 4.67
C VAL A 49 -14.48 3.62 5.76
N LEU A 50 -13.34 2.99 5.46
CA LEU A 50 -12.24 2.85 6.41
C LEU A 50 -11.29 4.05 6.44
N MET A 51 -11.56 5.12 5.69
CA MET A 51 -10.66 6.27 5.58
C MET A 51 -10.21 6.84 6.94
N PRO A 52 -11.08 7.02 7.95
CA PRO A 52 -10.63 7.49 9.27
C PRO A 52 -9.58 6.56 9.90
N PHE A 53 -9.77 5.25 9.79
CA PHE A 53 -8.83 4.24 10.30
C PHE A 53 -7.55 4.18 9.48
N ILE A 54 -7.63 4.36 8.15
CA ILE A 54 -6.46 4.47 7.28
C ILE A 54 -5.61 5.66 7.72
N LEU A 55 -6.20 6.85 7.83
CA LEU A 55 -5.47 8.06 8.24
C LEU A 55 -4.86 7.91 9.62
N TYR A 56 -5.60 7.33 10.57
CA TYR A 56 -5.09 7.07 11.92
C TYR A 56 -3.93 6.08 11.93
N PHE A 57 -4.04 4.99 11.15
CA PHE A 57 -2.96 4.02 10.97
C PHE A 57 -1.73 4.68 10.36
N LEU A 58 -1.87 5.41 9.25
CA LEU A 58 -0.74 6.07 8.57
C LEU A 58 -0.01 7.02 9.53
N TYR A 59 -0.74 7.90 10.20
CA TYR A 59 -0.16 8.82 11.17
C TYR A 59 0.51 8.06 12.33
N GLY A 60 -0.17 7.06 12.91
CA GLY A 60 0.35 6.26 14.01
C GLY A 60 1.63 5.49 13.63
N THR A 61 1.69 4.92 12.43
CA THR A 61 2.87 4.21 11.93
C THR A 61 4.03 5.17 11.69
N ILE A 62 3.78 6.35 11.11
CA ILE A 62 4.81 7.40 10.93
C ILE A 62 5.35 7.83 12.28
N GLU A 63 4.47 8.13 13.25
CA GLU A 63 4.87 8.58 14.58
C GLU A 63 5.66 7.49 15.33
N LEU A 64 5.23 6.24 15.25
CA LEU A 64 5.93 5.11 15.85
C LEU A 64 7.31 4.92 15.21
N SER A 65 7.39 4.99 13.89
CA SER A 65 8.65 4.87 13.13
C SER A 65 9.63 5.96 13.51
N MET A 66 9.17 7.20 13.60
CA MET A 66 9.98 8.33 14.07
C MET A 66 10.49 8.10 15.50
N ARG A 67 9.63 7.66 16.43
CA ARG A 67 10.02 7.38 17.83
C ARG A 67 11.04 6.24 17.93
N ILE A 68 10.89 5.19 17.13
CA ILE A 68 11.84 4.07 17.05
C ILE A 68 13.18 4.58 16.51
N ALA A 69 13.17 5.34 15.42
CA ALA A 69 14.37 5.94 14.83
C ALA A 69 15.07 6.90 15.80
N ASP A 70 14.30 7.67 16.58
CA ASP A 70 14.84 8.59 17.56
C ASP A 70 15.55 7.86 18.71
N ARG A 71 14.87 6.88 19.31
CA ARG A 71 15.31 6.27 20.57
C ARG A 71 16.28 5.10 20.37
N TRP A 72 16.07 4.27 19.35
CA TRP A 72 16.67 2.92 19.29
C TRP A 72 17.68 2.76 18.15
N LEU A 73 17.64 3.64 17.13
CA LEU A 73 18.50 3.52 15.96
C LEU A 73 19.60 4.58 15.94
N SER A 74 20.82 4.14 15.62
CA SER A 74 21.91 5.05 15.28
C SER A 74 21.68 5.65 13.89
N GLN A 75 22.24 6.82 13.61
CA GLN A 75 22.07 7.51 12.33
C GLN A 75 22.43 6.61 11.12
N LYS A 76 23.51 5.82 11.23
CA LYS A 76 23.90 4.84 10.19
C LYS A 76 22.81 3.79 9.94
N LYS A 77 22.19 3.25 11.01
CA LYS A 77 21.09 2.27 10.91
C LYS A 77 19.83 2.88 10.30
N ILE A 78 19.53 4.14 10.63
CA ILE A 78 18.37 4.85 10.05
C ILE A 78 18.57 5.02 8.54
N VAL A 79 19.72 5.52 8.10
CA VAL A 79 20.03 5.71 6.68
C VAL A 79 20.00 4.38 5.93
N PHE A 80 20.61 3.33 6.47
CA PHE A 80 20.55 2.00 5.87
C PHE A 80 19.11 1.48 5.73
N GLY A 81 18.29 1.62 6.78
CA GLY A 81 16.89 1.24 6.76
C GLY A 81 16.07 2.00 5.72
N ILE A 82 16.29 3.32 5.59
CA ILE A 82 15.65 4.13 4.54
C ILE A 82 16.04 3.61 3.15
N SER A 83 17.34 3.42 2.90
CA SER A 83 17.81 2.93 1.60
C SER A 83 17.22 1.57 1.23
N LEU A 84 17.20 0.63 2.19
CA LEU A 84 16.61 -0.70 1.98
C LEU A 84 15.10 -0.62 1.73
N SER A 85 14.39 0.23 2.47
CA SER A 85 12.95 0.46 2.30
C SER A 85 12.65 1.04 0.92
N LEU A 86 13.42 2.04 0.48
CA LEU A 86 13.28 2.65 -0.85
C LEU A 86 13.56 1.64 -1.97
N ALA A 87 14.59 0.82 -1.83
CA ALA A 87 14.89 -0.23 -2.80
C ALA A 87 13.73 -1.23 -2.92
N TYR A 88 13.15 -1.65 -1.79
CA TYR A 88 11.99 -2.54 -1.79
C TYR A 88 10.74 -1.89 -2.41
N ILE A 89 10.45 -0.64 -2.06
CA ILE A 89 9.34 0.12 -2.64
C ILE A 89 9.47 0.19 -4.15
N LEU A 90 10.64 0.60 -4.65
CA LEU A 90 10.91 0.70 -6.09
C LEU A 90 10.78 -0.66 -6.79
N ALA A 91 11.41 -1.71 -6.26
CA ALA A 91 11.36 -3.05 -6.85
C ALA A 91 9.92 -3.58 -6.93
N THR A 92 9.17 -3.46 -5.85
CA THR A 92 7.79 -3.95 -5.77
C THR A 92 6.87 -3.14 -6.68
N SER A 93 6.98 -1.81 -6.71
CA SER A 93 6.20 -0.96 -7.61
C SER A 93 6.46 -1.29 -9.09
N LEU A 94 7.73 -1.43 -9.49
CA LEU A 94 8.09 -1.79 -10.87
C LEU A 94 7.58 -3.19 -11.25
N TRP A 95 7.66 -4.14 -10.33
CA TRP A 95 7.13 -5.48 -10.54
C TRP A 95 5.61 -5.46 -10.71
N THR A 96 4.87 -4.78 -9.82
CA THR A 96 3.41 -4.66 -9.90
C THR A 96 2.97 -4.01 -11.21
N ILE A 97 3.62 -2.94 -11.65
CA ILE A 97 3.34 -2.27 -12.93
C ILE A 97 3.54 -3.25 -14.10
N ARG A 98 4.67 -3.95 -14.15
CA ARG A 98 4.95 -4.92 -15.22
C ARG A 98 3.96 -6.08 -15.26
N VAL A 99 3.51 -6.56 -14.10
CA VAL A 99 2.51 -7.64 -14.04
C VAL A 99 1.15 -7.11 -14.48
N ALA A 100 0.75 -5.90 -14.05
CA ALA A 100 -0.50 -5.28 -14.46
C ALA A 100 -0.54 -5.02 -15.98
N ASP A 101 0.55 -4.56 -16.58
CA ASP A 101 0.63 -4.35 -18.03
C ASP A 101 0.54 -5.66 -18.82
N ARG A 102 1.21 -6.72 -18.37
CA ARG A 102 1.04 -8.06 -18.96
C ARG A 102 -0.41 -8.55 -18.88
N PHE A 103 -1.09 -8.26 -17.77
CA PHE A 103 -2.49 -8.62 -17.61
C PHE A 103 -3.40 -7.84 -18.58
N ARG A 104 -3.10 -6.56 -18.83
CA ARG A 104 -3.83 -5.74 -19.81
C ARG A 104 -3.63 -6.25 -21.23
N MET A 105 -2.40 -6.65 -21.59
CA MET A 105 -2.12 -7.30 -22.87
C MET A 105 -2.95 -8.57 -23.02
N TYR A 106 -2.92 -9.44 -22.01
CA TYR A 106 -3.70 -10.68 -22.01
C TYR A 106 -5.20 -10.45 -22.22
N ILE A 107 -5.79 -9.43 -21.59
CA ILE A 107 -7.22 -9.10 -21.78
C ILE A 107 -7.50 -8.74 -23.23
N VAL A 108 -6.65 -7.91 -23.86
CA VAL A 108 -6.79 -7.52 -25.27
C VAL A 108 -6.64 -8.73 -26.19
N ASP A 109 -5.62 -9.57 -25.94
CA ASP A 109 -5.34 -10.76 -26.76
C ASP A 109 -6.47 -11.82 -26.66
N THR A 110 -7.23 -11.83 -25.56
CA THR A 110 -8.28 -12.82 -25.32
C THR A 110 -9.70 -12.30 -25.60
N LYS A 111 -9.89 -10.98 -25.68
CA LYS A 111 -11.20 -10.34 -25.86
C LYS A 111 -11.16 -9.48 -27.12
N ASP A 112 -11.74 -9.99 -28.20
CA ASP A 112 -11.90 -9.31 -29.51
C ASP A 112 -12.65 -7.96 -29.45
N ALA A 113 -13.22 -7.60 -28.30
CA ALA A 113 -13.89 -6.33 -28.06
C ALA A 113 -12.95 -5.13 -27.87
N TYR A 114 -11.64 -5.36 -27.68
CA TYR A 114 -10.68 -4.31 -27.33
C TYR A 114 -9.46 -4.33 -28.23
N ASN A 115 -9.03 -3.15 -28.69
CA ASN A 115 -7.95 -3.02 -29.67
C ASN A 115 -6.65 -2.48 -29.09
N LYS A 116 -6.67 -1.93 -27.85
CA LYS A 116 -5.50 -1.32 -27.22
C LYS A 116 -5.47 -1.56 -25.70
N PRO A 117 -4.36 -2.04 -25.13
CA PRO A 117 -4.21 -2.25 -23.67
C PRO A 117 -4.40 -0.96 -22.87
N ALA A 118 -4.05 0.18 -23.49
CA ALA A 118 -4.20 1.53 -22.94
C ALA A 118 -5.65 1.87 -22.55
N GLN A 119 -6.65 1.22 -23.16
CA GLN A 119 -8.07 1.47 -22.89
C GLN A 119 -8.49 1.03 -21.48
N PHE A 120 -7.76 0.10 -20.86
CA PHE A 120 -7.99 -0.32 -19.49
C PHE A 120 -7.11 0.49 -18.54
N PRO A 121 -7.66 1.12 -17.48
CA PRO A 121 -6.83 1.69 -16.44
C PRO A 121 -5.99 0.58 -15.79
N MET A 122 -4.74 0.88 -15.37
CA MET A 122 -3.91 -0.12 -14.67
C MET A 122 -4.60 -0.65 -13.42
N PHE A 123 -5.40 0.19 -12.77
CA PHE A 123 -6.20 -0.14 -11.61
C PHE A 123 -7.63 -0.47 -12.06
N ASN A 124 -7.92 -1.75 -12.25
CA ASN A 124 -9.22 -2.22 -12.75
C ASN A 124 -9.64 -3.53 -12.08
N VAL A 125 -10.89 -3.94 -12.29
CA VAL A 125 -11.47 -5.19 -11.73
C VAL A 125 -10.59 -6.42 -11.91
N PHE A 126 -9.86 -6.50 -13.01
CA PHE A 126 -9.03 -7.65 -13.35
C PHE A 126 -7.65 -7.59 -12.71
N SER A 127 -7.11 -6.40 -12.45
CA SER A 127 -5.75 -6.20 -11.92
C SER A 127 -5.71 -5.82 -10.44
N ASN A 128 -6.85 -5.55 -9.80
CA ASN A 128 -6.89 -4.99 -8.44
C ASN A 128 -6.31 -5.91 -7.36
N HIS A 129 -6.34 -7.23 -7.53
CA HIS A 129 -5.63 -8.16 -6.64
C HIS A 129 -4.10 -7.95 -6.66
N LEU A 130 -3.54 -7.38 -7.73
CA LEU A 130 -2.11 -7.03 -7.83
C LEU A 130 -1.76 -5.79 -7.00
N PHE A 131 -2.74 -4.93 -6.72
CA PHE A 131 -2.57 -3.68 -5.98
C PHE A 131 -3.06 -3.73 -4.53
N PHE A 132 -3.95 -4.67 -4.22
CA PHE A 132 -4.47 -4.91 -2.88
C PHE A 132 -4.05 -6.29 -2.42
N ASN A 133 -2.80 -6.45 -2.00
CA ASN A 133 -2.26 -7.71 -1.46
C ASN A 133 -1.29 -7.44 -0.29
N PRO A 134 -0.86 -8.48 0.44
CA PRO A 134 0.05 -8.31 1.57
C PRO A 134 1.35 -7.56 1.23
N PHE A 135 1.89 -7.69 0.01
CA PHE A 135 3.10 -6.94 -0.39
C PHE A 135 2.84 -5.45 -0.49
N THR A 136 1.69 -5.05 -1.06
CA THR A 136 1.31 -3.64 -1.13
C THR A 136 0.98 -3.05 0.25
N PHE A 137 0.49 -3.86 1.19
CA PHE A 137 0.36 -3.42 2.59
C PHE A 137 1.74 -3.18 3.23
N ILE A 138 2.69 -4.08 3.04
CA ILE A 138 4.08 -3.89 3.49
C ILE A 138 4.67 -2.63 2.86
N LEU A 139 4.40 -2.37 1.57
CA LEU A 139 4.83 -1.16 0.89
C LEU A 139 4.33 0.11 1.60
N VAL A 140 3.04 0.15 1.99
CA VAL A 140 2.48 1.27 2.77
C VAL A 140 3.21 1.45 4.11
N VAL A 141 3.46 0.37 4.84
CA VAL A 141 4.20 0.41 6.11
C VAL A 141 5.62 0.94 5.91
N LEU A 142 6.31 0.52 4.84
CA LEU A 142 7.66 0.98 4.52
C LEU A 142 7.69 2.45 4.12
N VAL A 143 6.69 2.95 3.40
CA VAL A 143 6.55 4.38 3.11
C VAL A 143 6.39 5.16 4.41
N CYS A 144 5.51 4.72 5.32
CA CYS A 144 5.36 5.33 6.64
C CYS A 144 6.68 5.32 7.44
N PHE A 145 7.43 4.22 7.38
CA PHE A 145 8.75 4.12 8.01
C PHE A 145 9.73 5.15 7.43
N VAL A 146 9.83 5.26 6.10
CA VAL A 146 10.71 6.23 5.44
C VAL A 146 10.37 7.64 5.88
N VAL A 147 9.09 8.02 5.85
CA VAL A 147 8.64 9.36 6.27
C VAL A 147 8.99 9.63 7.73
N GLY A 148 8.69 8.69 8.63
CA GLY A 148 9.00 8.83 10.06
C GLY A 148 10.50 8.91 10.35
N ALA A 149 11.30 8.09 9.65
CA ALA A 149 12.75 8.05 9.78
C ALA A 149 13.42 9.33 9.27
N VAL A 150 12.99 9.84 8.10
CA VAL A 150 13.45 11.13 7.56
C VAL A 150 13.10 12.27 8.51
N TRP A 151 11.89 12.26 9.08
CA TRP A 151 11.49 13.28 10.05
C TRP A 151 12.37 13.25 11.31
N SER A 152 12.68 12.06 11.84
CA SER A 152 13.62 11.89 12.96
C SER A 152 15.00 12.50 12.64
N LEU A 153 15.56 12.22 11.46
CA LEU A 153 16.85 12.77 11.04
C LEU A 153 16.83 14.30 10.90
N ALA A 154 15.77 14.86 10.31
CA ALA A 154 15.61 16.30 10.16
C ALA A 154 15.62 17.00 11.54
N ARG A 155 14.85 16.51 12.51
CA ARG A 155 14.80 17.07 13.87
C ARG A 155 16.14 16.97 14.61
N LYS A 156 16.86 15.85 14.46
CA LYS A 156 18.18 15.66 15.07
C LYS A 156 19.22 16.63 14.50
N THR A 157 19.09 17.00 13.23
CA THR A 157 19.99 17.95 12.57
C THR A 157 19.73 19.38 13.06
N THR A 158 18.46 19.81 13.14
CA THR A 158 18.10 21.14 13.65
C THR A 158 18.51 21.38 15.10
N ARG A 159 18.51 20.36 15.96
CA ARG A 159 18.92 20.48 17.37
C ARG A 159 20.44 20.58 17.59
N LYS A 160 21.25 20.34 16.56
CA LYS A 160 22.71 20.41 16.64
C LYS A 160 23.27 21.76 16.15
N MET A 161 22.46 22.56 15.46
CA MET A 161 22.76 23.96 15.14
C MET A 161 22.31 24.84 16.29
#